data_AF-A0A6L7WV80-F1
#
_entry.id   AF-A0A6L7WV80-F1
#
_cell.length_a   1.000
_cell.length_b   1.000
_cell.length_c   1.000
_cell.angle_alpha   90.00
_cell.angle_beta   90.00
_cell.angle_gamma   90.00
#
_symmetry.space_group_name_H-M   'P 1'
#
loop_
_entity.id
_entity.type
_entity.pdbx_description
1 polymer ?
#
loop_
_entity_poly.entity_id
_entity_poly.type
_entity_poly.pdbx_seq_one_letter_code
_entity_poly.pdbx_strand_id
1 'polypeptide(L)'
;MGDISLADVARALDAMLDDQMTGQARIAAHLVAAAEAAGHGAERVIETLTDVVSNTVLDECWITDGEGLAYITTVRNADGAPVPFRFSPDPAEQPQASAFHPLLSSDPQSDDVVAQGAQVREIDNEVFKYVGVAGVDRRRIVQVGNALAFEEQALQSGVYTSPVMTAVLAAFSEPDLLASARTGEYAEIRSVFEGLLGQQMIVQATLAACFVAAAEAAGWSAGEIDARLRRIVRSSPIGEIHVATQGGDVLHTSLPSRPAAAADLPHAADPGRIGHDTTRVVEHPVAERAADGAIWKYVSVAAADTPRFVQVGLPIADSSPVSPRFGAKLPG
;
A
#
# COMPACT_ATOMS: atom_id res chain seq x y z
N MET A 1 29.58 0.24 -17.14
CA MET A 1 28.55 0.18 -16.09
C MET A 1 28.41 1.60 -15.58
N GLY A 2 27.20 2.12 -15.50
CA GLY A 2 26.97 3.36 -14.74
C GLY A 2 26.88 2.96 -13.27
N ASP A 3 27.65 3.61 -12.41
CA ASP A 3 27.54 3.41 -10.96
C ASP A 3 26.11 3.78 -10.52
N ILE A 4 25.45 2.91 -9.75
CA ILE A 4 24.14 3.22 -9.17
C ILE A 4 24.36 4.29 -8.11
N SER A 5 23.82 5.48 -8.34
CA SER A 5 23.95 6.57 -7.39
C SER A 5 22.91 6.48 -6.28
N LEU A 6 23.18 7.09 -5.13
CA LEU A 6 22.19 7.28 -4.07
C LEU A 6 20.91 7.96 -4.58
N ALA A 7 21.04 8.88 -5.55
CA ALA A 7 19.91 9.54 -6.17
C ALA A 7 19.03 8.58 -6.99
N ASP A 8 19.61 7.54 -7.59
CA ASP A 8 18.85 6.51 -8.31
C ASP A 8 18.09 5.60 -7.34
N VAL A 9 18.71 5.24 -6.23
CA VAL A 9 18.07 4.49 -5.15
C VAL A 9 16.90 5.28 -4.54
N ALA A 10 17.10 6.57 -4.27
CA ALA A 10 16.05 7.45 -3.75
C ALA A 10 14.85 7.55 -4.69
N ARG A 11 15.11 7.71 -5.99
CA ARG A 11 14.05 7.78 -7.01
C ARG A 11 13.29 6.47 -7.13
N ALA A 12 13.98 5.33 -7.08
CA ALA A 12 13.35 4.03 -7.12
C ALA A 12 12.48 3.77 -5.88
N LEU A 13 12.93 4.21 -4.71
CA LEU A 13 12.15 4.13 -3.47
C LEU A 13 10.90 5.01 -3.54
N ASP A 14 11.02 6.26 -4.00
CA ASP A 14 9.88 7.18 -4.10
C ASP A 14 8.81 6.64 -5.06
N ALA A 15 9.23 6.16 -6.24
CA ALA A 15 8.35 5.52 -7.21
C ALA A 15 7.69 4.25 -6.66
N MET A 16 8.43 3.41 -5.92
CA MET A 16 7.86 2.24 -5.25
C MET A 16 6.78 2.65 -4.24
N LEU A 17 7.04 3.69 -3.45
CA LEU A 17 6.06 4.19 -2.47
C LEU A 17 4.82 4.79 -3.15
N ASP A 18 4.97 5.55 -4.23
CA ASP A 18 3.85 6.04 -5.04
C ASP A 18 2.93 4.89 -5.46
N ASP A 19 3.53 3.85 -6.03
CA ASP A 19 2.88 2.66 -6.51
C ASP A 19 2.14 1.92 -5.38
N GLN A 20 2.82 1.67 -4.26
CA GLN A 20 2.22 0.92 -3.16
C GLN A 20 1.10 1.69 -2.46
N MET A 21 1.30 3.00 -2.22
CA MET A 21 0.30 3.86 -1.59
C MET A 21 -0.90 4.10 -2.51
N THR A 22 -0.72 4.08 -3.84
CA THR A 22 -1.84 4.06 -4.79
C THR A 22 -2.72 2.83 -4.58
N GLY A 23 -2.12 1.64 -4.45
CA GLY A 23 -2.84 0.41 -4.12
C GLY A 23 -3.63 0.52 -2.81
N GLN A 24 -3.00 1.08 -1.78
CA GLN A 24 -3.65 1.27 -0.47
C GLN A 24 -4.82 2.24 -0.54
N ALA A 25 -4.66 3.40 -1.18
CA ALA A 25 -5.73 4.38 -1.36
C ALA A 25 -6.92 3.78 -2.12
N ARG A 26 -6.66 2.99 -3.17
CA ARG A 26 -7.70 2.27 -3.92
C ARG A 26 -8.46 1.28 -3.04
N ILE A 27 -7.76 0.43 -2.30
CA ILE A 27 -8.41 -0.54 -1.43
C ILE A 27 -9.21 0.18 -0.33
N ALA A 28 -8.66 1.24 0.26
CA ALA A 28 -9.36 2.07 1.25
C ALA A 28 -10.65 2.69 0.66
N ALA A 29 -10.64 3.16 -0.59
CA ALA A 29 -11.84 3.69 -1.23
C ALA A 29 -12.94 2.63 -1.39
N HIS A 30 -12.55 1.40 -1.74
CA HIS A 30 -13.46 0.26 -1.81
C HIS A 30 -13.97 -0.18 -0.43
N LEU A 31 -13.12 -0.19 0.59
CA LEU A 31 -13.48 -0.45 1.98
C LEU A 31 -14.53 0.55 2.47
N VAL A 32 -14.30 1.85 2.32
CA VAL A 32 -15.26 2.87 2.80
C VAL A 32 -16.61 2.72 2.10
N ALA A 33 -16.62 2.53 0.78
CA ALA A 33 -17.85 2.32 0.03
C ALA A 33 -18.62 1.07 0.51
N ALA A 34 -17.91 -0.05 0.77
CA ALA A 34 -18.52 -1.27 1.28
C ALA A 34 -19.04 -1.10 2.71
N ALA A 35 -18.28 -0.46 3.59
CA ALA A 35 -18.66 -0.24 4.98
C ALA A 35 -19.90 0.66 5.10
N GLU A 36 -19.96 1.77 4.36
CA GLU A 36 -21.15 2.62 4.33
C GLU A 36 -22.35 1.88 3.72
N ALA A 37 -22.16 1.04 2.70
CA ALA A 37 -23.21 0.19 2.15
C ALA A 37 -23.72 -0.85 3.17
N ALA A 38 -22.87 -1.31 4.09
CA ALA A 38 -23.23 -2.14 5.25
C ALA A 38 -23.91 -1.34 6.38
N GLY A 39 -24.18 -0.04 6.18
CA GLY A 39 -24.79 0.83 7.18
C GLY A 39 -23.85 1.22 8.32
N HIS A 40 -22.53 1.05 8.16
CA HIS A 40 -21.57 1.50 9.16
C HIS A 40 -21.48 3.03 9.15
N GLY A 41 -21.65 3.64 10.32
CA GLY A 41 -21.42 5.07 10.51
C GLY A 41 -19.94 5.43 10.49
N ALA A 42 -19.62 6.72 10.38
CA ALA A 42 -18.25 7.23 10.29
C ALA A 42 -17.35 6.72 11.44
N GLU A 43 -17.84 6.70 12.68
CA GLU A 43 -17.09 6.22 13.85
C GLU A 43 -16.58 4.77 13.67
N ARG A 44 -17.44 3.87 13.18
CA ARG A 44 -17.08 2.46 12.96
C ARG A 44 -16.05 2.30 11.85
N VAL A 45 -16.14 3.12 10.79
CA VAL A 45 -15.16 3.13 9.70
C VAL A 45 -13.82 3.69 10.20
N ILE A 46 -13.86 4.75 11.00
CA ILE A 46 -12.68 5.34 11.65
C ILE A 46 -11.98 4.30 12.53
N GLU A 47 -12.71 3.58 13.40
CA GLU A 47 -12.13 2.50 14.21
C GLU A 47 -11.41 1.46 13.36
N THR A 48 -12.07 1.00 12.29
CA THR A 48 -11.49 0.00 11.37
C THR A 48 -10.19 0.51 10.74
N LEU A 49 -10.16 1.77 10.28
CA LEU A 49 -8.95 2.35 9.69
C LEU A 49 -7.86 2.63 10.74
N THR A 50 -8.25 3.04 11.96
CA THR A 50 -7.32 3.23 13.08
C THR A 50 -6.67 1.91 13.49
N ASP A 51 -7.41 0.79 13.46
CA ASP A 51 -6.85 -0.54 13.67
C ASP A 51 -5.82 -0.90 12.59
N VAL A 52 -6.08 -0.57 11.31
CA VAL A 52 -5.09 -0.78 10.24
C VAL A 52 -3.83 0.05 10.49
N VAL A 53 -3.98 1.35 10.76
CA VAL A 53 -2.86 2.26 11.06
C VAL A 53 -2.04 1.73 12.24
N SER A 54 -2.70 1.29 13.31
CA SER A 54 -2.03 0.83 14.53
C SER A 54 -1.28 -0.49 14.38
N ASN A 55 -1.55 -1.26 13.33
CA ASN A 55 -0.99 -2.60 13.12
C ASN A 55 -0.15 -2.72 11.84
N THR A 56 0.08 -1.61 11.13
CA THR A 56 0.81 -1.60 9.85
C THR A 56 1.70 -0.36 9.74
N VAL A 57 2.40 -0.19 8.61
CA VAL A 57 3.25 0.98 8.34
C VAL A 57 2.48 2.17 7.76
N LEU A 58 1.15 2.10 7.68
CA LEU A 58 0.32 3.22 7.25
C LEU A 58 0.09 4.16 8.43
N ASP A 59 0.37 5.45 8.28
CA ASP A 59 0.23 6.41 9.38
C ASP A 59 -1.14 7.06 9.42
N GLU A 60 -1.73 7.37 8.26
CA GLU A 60 -3.01 8.05 8.24
C GLU A 60 -3.88 7.86 7.01
N CYS A 61 -5.18 8.09 7.21
CA CYS A 61 -6.20 8.12 6.19
C CYS A 61 -7.04 9.39 6.31
N TRP A 62 -7.39 9.99 5.18
CA TRP A 62 -8.31 11.13 5.08
C TRP A 62 -9.36 10.85 4.00
N ILE A 63 -10.64 10.88 4.38
CA ILE A 63 -11.75 10.65 3.45
C ILE A 63 -12.79 11.75 3.57
N THR A 64 -13.11 12.35 2.43
CA THR A 64 -13.97 13.54 2.36
C THR A 64 -15.40 13.22 1.93
N ASP A 65 -16.30 14.16 2.18
CA ASP A 65 -17.55 14.25 1.43
C ASP A 65 -17.32 14.85 0.02
N GLY A 66 -18.40 15.09 -0.70
CA GLY A 66 -18.36 15.68 -2.05
C GLY A 66 -17.98 17.17 -2.09
N GLU A 67 -17.91 17.84 -0.93
CA GLU A 67 -17.50 19.24 -0.78
C GLU A 67 -16.05 19.36 -0.26
N GLY A 68 -15.35 18.23 -0.12
CA GLY A 68 -13.96 18.19 0.34
C GLY A 68 -13.78 18.24 1.86
N LEU A 69 -14.85 18.16 2.67
CA LEU A 69 -14.72 18.08 4.13
C LEU A 69 -14.38 16.65 4.55
N ALA A 70 -13.24 16.46 5.23
CA ALA A 70 -12.86 15.18 5.81
C ALA A 70 -13.77 14.83 6.99
N TYR A 71 -14.65 13.84 6.79
CA TYR A 71 -15.55 13.34 7.84
C TYR A 71 -15.10 11.97 8.39
N ILE A 72 -14.15 11.32 7.73
CA ILE A 72 -13.43 10.14 8.24
C ILE A 72 -11.94 10.48 8.19
N THR A 73 -11.27 10.44 9.34
CA THR A 73 -9.82 10.54 9.47
C THR A 73 -9.32 9.70 10.63
N THR A 74 -8.10 9.17 10.53
CA THR A 74 -7.41 8.49 11.64
C THR A 74 -6.62 9.47 12.52
N VAL A 75 -6.44 10.71 12.09
CA VAL A 75 -5.68 11.73 12.83
C VAL A 75 -6.54 12.31 13.96
N ARG A 76 -5.93 12.49 15.13
CA ARG A 76 -6.57 13.00 16.35
C ARG A 76 -5.92 14.29 16.82
N ASN A 77 -6.73 15.21 17.32
CA ASN A 77 -6.24 16.39 18.02
C ASN A 77 -5.85 16.05 19.47
N ALA A 78 -5.38 17.04 20.22
CA ALA A 78 -4.95 16.87 21.62
C ALA A 78 -6.05 16.35 22.56
N ASP A 79 -7.32 16.56 22.22
CA ASP A 79 -8.48 16.10 22.99
C ASP A 79 -8.96 14.70 22.57
N GLY A 80 -8.29 14.05 21.61
CA GLY A 80 -8.65 12.74 21.08
C GLY A 80 -9.81 12.76 20.08
N ALA A 81 -10.25 13.94 19.62
CA ALA A 81 -11.26 14.07 18.58
C ALA A 81 -10.62 14.07 17.17
N PRO A 82 -11.36 13.70 16.10
CA PRO A 82 -10.87 13.81 14.73
C PRO A 82 -10.45 15.24 14.38
N VAL A 83 -9.30 15.41 13.72
CA VAL A 83 -8.85 16.73 13.26
C VAL A 83 -9.78 17.23 12.15
N PRO A 84 -10.42 18.41 12.29
CA PRO A 84 -11.24 18.96 11.23
C PRO A 84 -10.37 19.44 10.07
N PHE A 85 -10.64 18.95 8.87
CA PHE A 85 -9.89 19.34 7.67
C PHE A 85 -10.81 19.43 6.45
N ARG A 86 -10.67 20.48 5.64
CA ARG A 86 -11.37 20.63 4.36
C ARG A 86 -10.35 20.90 3.27
N PHE A 87 -10.38 20.12 2.21
CA PHE A 87 -9.54 20.33 1.03
C PHE A 87 -10.00 21.60 0.29
N SER A 88 -9.10 22.55 0.10
CA SER A 88 -9.32 23.79 -0.63
C SER A 88 -8.72 23.70 -2.03
N PRO A 89 -9.37 24.23 -3.08
CA PRO A 89 -8.76 24.32 -4.41
C PRO A 89 -7.65 25.37 -4.50
N ASP A 90 -7.46 26.21 -3.48
CA ASP A 90 -6.50 27.31 -3.50
C ASP A 90 -5.10 26.85 -3.03
N PRO A 91 -4.10 26.78 -3.92
CA PRO A 91 -2.73 26.43 -3.54
C PRO A 91 -2.03 27.49 -2.69
N ALA A 92 -2.55 28.72 -2.59
CA ALA A 92 -2.05 29.71 -1.66
C ALA A 92 -2.54 29.45 -0.22
N GLU A 93 -3.71 28.83 -0.05
CA GLU A 93 -4.25 28.43 1.25
C GLU A 93 -3.71 27.06 1.68
N GLN A 94 -3.68 26.09 0.76
CA GLN A 94 -3.25 24.72 1.00
C GLN A 94 -2.29 24.24 -0.10
N PRO A 95 -0.99 24.59 -0.01
CA PRO A 95 0.00 24.23 -1.03
C PRO A 95 0.05 22.74 -1.33
N GLN A 96 -0.13 21.88 -0.31
CA GLN A 96 -0.13 20.43 -0.48
C GLN A 96 -1.51 19.92 -0.79
N ALA A 97 -2.49 20.17 0.09
CA ALA A 97 -3.80 19.52 -0.04
C ALA A 97 -4.57 19.97 -1.30
N SER A 98 -4.33 21.17 -1.83
CA SER A 98 -5.02 21.64 -3.05
C SER A 98 -4.80 20.76 -4.27
N ALA A 99 -3.67 20.07 -4.37
CA ALA A 99 -3.40 19.16 -5.48
C ALA A 99 -4.34 17.94 -5.50
N PHE A 100 -4.97 17.58 -4.38
CA PHE A 100 -5.97 16.49 -4.32
C PHE A 100 -7.39 16.96 -4.63
N HIS A 101 -7.68 18.26 -4.52
CA HIS A 101 -9.02 18.82 -4.75
C HIS A 101 -9.64 18.42 -6.12
N PRO A 102 -8.87 18.36 -7.24
CA PRO A 102 -9.42 17.90 -8.53
C PRO A 102 -10.08 16.51 -8.49
N LEU A 103 -9.69 15.61 -7.58
CA LEU A 103 -10.28 14.27 -7.44
C LEU A 103 -11.78 14.31 -7.07
N LEU A 104 -12.28 15.41 -6.49
CA LEU A 104 -13.71 15.59 -6.24
C LEU A 104 -14.53 15.70 -7.54
N SER A 105 -13.88 16.07 -8.64
CA SER A 105 -14.49 16.17 -9.97
C SER A 105 -14.32 14.90 -10.81
N SER A 106 -13.54 13.94 -10.34
CA SER A 106 -13.32 12.67 -11.04
C SER A 106 -14.59 11.82 -11.09
N ASP A 107 -14.74 11.07 -12.18
CA ASP A 107 -15.79 10.07 -12.31
C ASP A 107 -15.55 8.90 -11.32
N PRO A 108 -16.57 8.34 -10.65
CA PRO A 108 -16.39 7.18 -9.78
C PRO A 108 -15.85 5.92 -10.45
N GLN A 109 -15.78 5.86 -11.78
CA GLN A 109 -15.11 4.83 -12.58
C GLN A 109 -13.68 5.20 -12.99
N SER A 110 -13.24 6.42 -12.69
CA SER A 110 -11.92 6.91 -13.03
C SER A 110 -10.82 6.20 -12.24
N ASP A 111 -9.68 6.06 -12.91
CA ASP A 111 -8.43 5.58 -12.34
C ASP A 111 -7.49 6.78 -12.01
N ASP A 112 -8.04 7.99 -11.85
CA ASP A 112 -7.31 9.19 -11.42
C ASP A 112 -6.65 9.01 -10.06
N VAL A 113 -5.37 9.35 -10.00
CA VAL A 113 -4.53 9.32 -8.80
C VAL A 113 -3.74 10.61 -8.72
N VAL A 114 -3.59 11.12 -7.51
CA VAL A 114 -2.65 12.20 -7.19
C VAL A 114 -1.65 11.62 -6.22
N ALA A 115 -0.39 11.57 -6.63
CA ALA A 115 0.73 11.17 -5.80
C ALA A 115 1.65 12.37 -5.60
N GLN A 116 1.91 12.72 -4.35
CA GLN A 116 2.80 13.83 -4.01
C GLN A 116 4.17 13.31 -3.62
N GLY A 117 5.20 14.08 -4.02
CA GLY A 117 6.52 13.90 -3.43
C GLY A 117 6.47 14.10 -1.92
N ALA A 118 7.40 13.49 -1.19
CA ALA A 118 7.50 13.68 0.24
C ALA A 118 7.76 15.16 0.58
N GLN A 119 7.00 15.72 1.52
CA GLN A 119 7.10 17.14 1.88
C GLN A 119 6.67 17.40 3.34
N VAL A 120 7.24 18.45 3.94
CA VAL A 120 6.95 18.90 5.32
C VAL A 120 5.50 19.38 5.38
N ARG A 121 4.61 18.70 6.10
CA ARG A 121 3.17 19.00 6.15
C ARG A 121 2.83 20.24 6.99
N GLU A 122 1.75 20.92 6.64
CA GLU A 122 1.38 22.23 7.20
C GLU A 122 0.85 22.17 8.64
N ILE A 123 0.44 20.99 9.11
CA ILE A 123 -0.26 20.83 10.38
C ILE A 123 0.72 20.74 11.57
N ASP A 124 1.87 20.09 11.40
CA ASP A 124 2.83 19.83 12.49
C ASP A 124 4.32 19.84 12.11
N ASN A 125 4.66 20.11 10.85
CA ASN A 125 6.03 20.12 10.31
C ASN A 125 6.73 18.75 10.21
N GLU A 126 6.01 17.63 10.24
CA GLU A 126 6.56 16.32 9.89
C GLU A 126 6.62 16.15 8.36
N VAL A 127 7.54 15.35 7.79
CA VAL A 127 7.50 15.08 6.34
C VAL A 127 6.64 13.85 6.09
N PHE A 128 5.67 14.05 5.22
CA PHE A 128 4.75 13.03 4.79
C PHE A 128 4.83 12.84 3.30
N LYS A 129 4.58 11.60 2.89
CA LYS A 129 4.16 11.30 1.52
C LYS A 129 2.65 11.08 1.54
N TYR A 130 1.97 11.63 0.54
CA TYR A 130 0.53 11.49 0.40
C TYR A 130 0.18 10.97 -0.99
N VAL A 131 -0.74 10.01 -1.03
CA VAL A 131 -1.36 9.54 -2.26
C VAL A 131 -2.87 9.53 -2.08
N GLY A 132 -3.59 10.02 -3.08
CA GLY A 132 -5.02 10.16 -3.05
C GLY A 132 -5.66 9.69 -4.34
N VAL A 133 -6.85 9.14 -4.21
CA VAL A 133 -7.69 8.67 -5.31
C VAL A 133 -9.11 9.18 -5.15
N ALA A 134 -9.87 9.16 -6.24
CA ALA A 134 -11.30 9.43 -6.20
C ALA A 134 -12.08 8.28 -5.53
N GLY A 135 -13.23 8.62 -4.93
CA GLY A 135 -14.19 7.64 -4.45
C GLY A 135 -14.74 6.74 -5.57
N VAL A 136 -15.05 5.49 -5.23
CA VAL A 136 -15.48 4.47 -6.20
C VAL A 136 -17.00 4.32 -6.31
N ASP A 137 -17.74 5.15 -5.57
CA ASP A 137 -19.19 5.08 -5.38
C ASP A 137 -19.86 6.46 -5.44
N ARG A 138 -19.23 7.50 -4.87
CA ARG A 138 -19.64 8.90 -4.95
C ARG A 138 -18.41 9.81 -5.00
N ARG A 139 -18.65 11.10 -5.26
CA ARG A 139 -17.60 12.14 -5.20
C ARG A 139 -17.05 12.25 -3.80
N ARG A 140 -15.76 11.98 -3.66
CA ARG A 140 -14.96 12.10 -2.44
C ARG A 140 -13.49 11.93 -2.77
N ILE A 141 -12.62 12.46 -1.93
CA ILE A 141 -11.19 12.14 -1.91
C ILE A 141 -11.01 10.99 -0.91
N VAL A 142 -10.16 10.03 -1.27
CA VAL A 142 -9.62 9.02 -0.35
C VAL A 142 -8.11 9.13 -0.42
N GLN A 143 -7.50 9.63 0.64
CA GLN A 143 -6.07 9.87 0.74
C GLN A 143 -5.48 9.02 1.86
N VAL A 144 -4.29 8.47 1.60
CA VAL A 144 -3.45 7.78 2.58
C VAL A 144 -2.13 8.53 2.73
N GLY A 145 -1.59 8.53 3.94
CA GLY A 145 -0.36 9.22 4.30
C GLY A 145 0.59 8.30 5.05
N ASN A 146 1.87 8.43 4.73
CA ASN A 146 2.96 7.78 5.46
C ASN A 146 3.93 8.86 5.95
N ALA A 147 4.22 8.83 7.24
CA ALA A 147 5.28 9.59 7.84
C ALA A 147 6.61 9.02 7.37
N LEU A 148 7.49 9.89 6.91
CA LEU A 148 8.89 9.53 6.74
C LEU A 148 9.60 10.10 7.96
N ALA A 149 9.82 9.33 9.03
CA ALA A 149 10.51 9.88 10.20
C ALA A 149 11.94 10.41 9.85
N PHE A 150 12.38 11.50 10.45
CA PHE A 150 13.77 11.97 10.25
C PHE A 150 14.52 11.84 11.56
N GLU A 151 15.78 11.42 11.46
CA GLU A 151 16.75 11.86 12.45
C GLU A 151 17.11 13.33 12.17
N GLU A 152 17.27 14.11 13.24
CA GLU A 152 17.34 15.59 13.29
C GLU A 152 18.43 16.23 12.39
N GLN A 153 19.34 15.45 11.80
CA GLN A 153 20.47 15.93 10.99
C GLN A 153 20.14 16.23 9.50
N ALA A 154 18.96 15.85 8.99
CA ALA A 154 18.64 15.97 7.55
C ALA A 154 18.03 17.33 7.13
N LEU A 155 17.43 18.07 8.06
CA LEU A 155 16.72 19.32 7.79
C LEU A 155 17.62 20.47 7.28
N GLN A 156 18.94 20.35 7.41
CA GLN A 156 19.89 21.41 7.04
C GLN A 156 20.47 21.29 5.62
N SER A 157 20.38 20.15 4.95
CA SER A 157 21.11 19.91 3.68
C SER A 157 20.25 19.95 2.41
N GLY A 158 18.92 19.99 2.53
CA GLY A 158 18.03 19.93 1.36
C GLY A 158 18.11 18.60 0.57
N VAL A 159 18.74 17.58 1.16
CA VAL A 159 18.85 16.23 0.61
C VAL A 159 18.03 15.28 1.48
N TYR A 160 17.04 14.65 0.86
CA TYR A 160 16.07 13.75 1.49
C TYR A 160 16.74 12.58 2.22
N THR A 161 16.47 12.42 3.53
CA THR A 161 16.81 11.19 4.25
C THR A 161 15.71 10.73 5.25
N SER A 162 14.65 10.07 4.75
CA SER A 162 13.66 9.23 5.50
C SER A 162 14.33 8.17 6.40
N PRO A 163 13.72 7.47 7.40
CA PRO A 163 14.39 6.39 8.14
C PRO A 163 14.70 5.21 7.21
N VAL A 164 13.91 5.10 6.15
CA VAL A 164 14.15 4.22 5.02
C VAL A 164 15.41 4.64 4.29
N MET A 165 15.56 5.94 4.04
CA MET A 165 16.79 6.49 3.49
C MET A 165 17.93 6.46 4.52
N THR A 166 17.67 6.46 5.83
CA THR A 166 18.67 6.27 6.89
C THR A 166 19.12 4.83 6.92
N ALA A 167 18.23 3.85 6.70
CA ALA A 167 18.59 2.45 6.55
C ALA A 167 19.38 2.21 5.25
N VAL A 168 18.94 2.83 4.15
CA VAL A 168 19.67 2.88 2.88
C VAL A 168 21.03 3.54 3.11
N LEU A 169 21.09 4.75 3.65
CA LEU A 169 22.30 5.49 3.93
C LEU A 169 23.21 4.79 4.91
N ALA A 170 22.70 4.14 5.95
CA ALA A 170 23.49 3.33 6.88
C ALA A 170 24.12 2.15 6.12
N ALA A 171 23.38 1.51 5.22
CA ALA A 171 23.93 0.52 4.28
C ALA A 171 24.92 1.13 3.27
N PHE A 172 24.94 2.45 3.07
CA PHE A 172 25.83 3.19 2.17
C PHE A 172 26.91 4.05 2.87
N SER A 173 26.98 4.09 4.22
CA SER A 173 27.82 5.03 4.99
C SER A 173 29.22 4.50 5.29
N GLU A 174 29.55 3.27 4.88
CA GLU A 174 30.92 2.75 4.92
C GLU A 174 31.70 3.36 3.73
N PRO A 175 32.76 4.19 3.97
CA PRO A 175 33.43 4.97 2.94
C PRO A 175 34.09 4.16 1.80
N ASP A 176 34.23 2.84 1.95
CA ASP A 176 34.80 1.94 0.95
C ASP A 176 33.74 1.28 0.02
N LEU A 177 32.44 1.51 0.24
CA LEU A 177 31.35 0.86 -0.54
C LEU A 177 31.26 1.38 -1.98
N LEU A 178 31.49 2.67 -2.20
CA LEU A 178 31.46 3.25 -3.56
C LEU A 178 32.63 2.79 -4.43
N ALA A 179 33.68 2.19 -3.84
CA ALA A 179 34.87 1.73 -4.56
C ALA A 179 34.88 0.22 -4.85
N SER A 180 33.94 -0.57 -4.30
CA SER A 180 33.96 -2.03 -4.40
C SER A 180 32.68 -2.59 -5.01
N ALA A 181 32.59 -2.59 -6.33
CA ALA A 181 31.61 -3.38 -7.07
C ALA A 181 31.74 -4.89 -6.73
N ARG A 182 31.06 -5.35 -5.67
CA ARG A 182 30.96 -6.76 -5.29
C ARG A 182 29.51 -7.11 -4.95
N THR A 183 29.15 -8.33 -5.32
CA THR A 183 27.81 -8.95 -5.28
C THR A 183 27.11 -8.99 -3.91
N GLY A 184 27.75 -8.58 -2.82
CA GLY A 184 27.18 -8.57 -1.47
C GLY A 184 26.28 -7.37 -1.19
N GLU A 185 26.66 -6.17 -1.65
CA GLU A 185 25.96 -4.92 -1.34
C GLU A 185 24.60 -4.81 -2.05
N TYR A 186 24.52 -5.33 -3.28
CA TYR A 186 23.24 -5.47 -3.99
C TYR A 186 22.25 -6.38 -3.25
N ALA A 187 22.75 -7.39 -2.53
CA ALA A 187 21.88 -8.26 -1.75
C ALA A 187 21.31 -7.54 -0.54
N GLU A 188 22.07 -6.64 0.09
CA GLU A 188 21.61 -5.81 1.21
C GLU A 188 20.60 -4.76 0.75
N ILE A 189 20.89 -4.00 -0.31
CA ILE A 189 19.93 -3.03 -0.90
C ILE A 189 18.64 -3.74 -1.28
N ARG A 190 18.75 -4.89 -1.97
CA ARG A 190 17.58 -5.69 -2.34
C ARG A 190 16.80 -6.15 -1.11
N SER A 191 17.48 -6.60 -0.05
CA SER A 191 16.82 -7.02 1.19
C SER A 191 16.07 -5.87 1.86
N VAL A 192 16.64 -4.65 1.86
CA VAL A 192 15.98 -3.46 2.40
C VAL A 192 14.74 -3.12 1.58
N PHE A 193 14.86 -3.04 0.26
CA PHE A 193 13.72 -2.77 -0.63
C PHE A 193 12.65 -3.86 -0.53
N GLU A 194 13.04 -5.13 -0.45
CA GLU A 194 12.11 -6.24 -0.32
C GLU A 194 11.35 -6.18 1.01
N GLY A 195 12.03 -5.84 2.11
CA GLY A 195 11.39 -5.66 3.42
C GLY A 195 10.40 -4.50 3.40
N LEU A 196 10.77 -3.35 2.83
CA LEU A 196 9.88 -2.19 2.71
C LEU A 196 8.66 -2.50 1.85
N LEU A 197 8.88 -3.16 0.72
CA LEU A 197 7.81 -3.62 -0.16
C LEU A 197 6.86 -4.57 0.57
N GLY A 198 7.42 -5.53 1.32
CA GLY A 198 6.67 -6.45 2.16
C GLY A 198 5.77 -5.71 3.15
N GLN A 199 6.30 -4.74 3.89
CA GLN A 199 5.52 -3.91 4.82
C GLN A 199 4.37 -3.15 4.14
N GLN A 200 4.61 -2.56 2.97
CA GLN A 200 3.58 -1.85 2.23
C GLN A 200 2.49 -2.80 1.68
N MET A 201 2.87 -4.02 1.29
CA MET A 201 1.94 -5.07 0.88
C MET A 201 1.12 -5.63 2.06
N ILE A 202 1.66 -5.63 3.29
CA ILE A 202 0.89 -5.97 4.50
C ILE A 202 -0.27 -4.98 4.70
N VAL A 203 -0.04 -3.67 4.48
CA VAL A 203 -1.11 -2.66 4.51
C VAL A 203 -2.20 -3.01 3.49
N GLN A 204 -1.81 -3.30 2.25
CA GLN A 204 -2.75 -3.65 1.18
C GLN A 204 -3.57 -4.90 1.52
N ALA A 205 -2.92 -5.96 1.99
CA ALA A 205 -3.59 -7.21 2.38
C ALA A 205 -4.55 -7.00 3.57
N THR A 206 -4.16 -6.18 4.54
CA THR A 206 -4.98 -5.84 5.71
C THR A 206 -6.21 -5.02 5.31
N LEU A 207 -6.02 -3.96 4.51
CA LEU A 207 -7.12 -3.16 3.96
C LEU A 207 -8.06 -4.02 3.10
N ALA A 208 -7.51 -4.95 2.32
CA ALA A 208 -8.30 -5.85 1.46
C ALA A 208 -9.13 -6.83 2.30
N ALA A 209 -8.60 -7.32 3.41
CA ALA A 209 -9.35 -8.12 4.38
C ALA A 209 -10.52 -7.33 4.98
N CYS A 210 -10.29 -6.10 5.42
CA CYS A 210 -11.34 -5.21 5.91
C CYS A 210 -12.40 -4.94 4.83
N PHE A 211 -11.97 -4.68 3.58
CA PHE A 211 -12.87 -4.44 2.45
C PHE A 211 -13.81 -5.63 2.23
N VAL A 212 -13.27 -6.84 2.17
CA VAL A 212 -14.07 -8.05 1.91
C VAL A 212 -15.07 -8.30 3.05
N ALA A 213 -14.64 -8.15 4.30
CA ALA A 213 -15.53 -8.26 5.46
C ALA A 213 -16.68 -7.24 5.40
N ALA A 214 -16.38 -5.98 5.08
CA ALA A 214 -17.39 -4.93 4.93
C ALA A 214 -18.35 -5.20 3.76
N ALA A 215 -17.84 -5.71 2.63
CA ALA A 215 -18.64 -6.02 1.46
C ALA A 215 -19.61 -7.18 1.71
N GLU A 216 -19.17 -8.22 2.42
CA GLU A 216 -20.04 -9.32 2.84
C GLU A 216 -21.09 -8.85 3.85
N ALA A 217 -20.72 -7.98 4.80
CA ALA A 217 -21.67 -7.36 5.73
C ALA A 217 -22.70 -6.47 5.00
N ALA A 218 -22.32 -5.85 3.88
CA ALA A 218 -23.22 -5.12 3.00
C ALA A 218 -24.12 -6.03 2.13
N GLY A 219 -23.94 -7.35 2.21
CA GLY A 219 -24.68 -8.32 1.42
C GLY A 219 -24.29 -8.36 -0.06
N TRP A 220 -23.09 -7.89 -0.42
CA TRP A 220 -22.61 -7.97 -1.79
C TRP A 220 -22.43 -9.43 -2.20
N SER A 221 -22.82 -9.75 -3.42
CA SER A 221 -22.59 -11.07 -3.99
C SER A 221 -21.09 -11.33 -4.23
N ALA A 222 -20.70 -12.60 -4.25
CA ALA A 222 -19.31 -12.96 -4.58
C ALA A 222 -18.86 -12.39 -5.95
N GLY A 223 -19.77 -12.33 -6.93
CA GLY A 223 -19.48 -11.73 -8.24
C GLY A 223 -19.18 -10.23 -8.18
N GLU A 224 -19.87 -9.48 -7.30
CA GLU A 224 -19.62 -8.06 -7.07
C GLU A 224 -18.29 -7.84 -6.34
N ILE A 225 -17.99 -8.64 -5.32
CA ILE A 225 -16.70 -8.59 -4.60
C ILE A 225 -15.55 -8.88 -5.57
N ASP A 226 -15.64 -9.96 -6.35
CA ASP A 226 -14.65 -10.33 -7.37
C ASP A 226 -14.46 -9.21 -8.42
N ALA A 227 -15.55 -8.56 -8.84
CA ALA A 227 -15.48 -7.45 -9.80
C ALA A 227 -14.76 -6.21 -9.21
N ARG A 228 -14.93 -5.96 -7.92
CA ARG A 228 -14.27 -4.86 -7.21
C ARG A 228 -12.79 -5.17 -6.94
N LEU A 229 -12.44 -6.40 -6.58
CA LEU A 229 -11.04 -6.86 -6.50
C LEU A 229 -10.32 -6.75 -7.86
N ARG A 230 -10.97 -7.17 -8.95
CA ARG A 230 -10.48 -6.96 -10.32
C ARG A 230 -10.23 -5.49 -10.64
N ARG A 231 -11.13 -4.61 -10.21
CA ARG A 231 -10.98 -3.17 -10.42
C ARG A 231 -9.77 -2.62 -9.66
N ILE A 232 -9.59 -3.00 -8.39
CA ILE A 232 -8.42 -2.61 -7.59
C ILE A 232 -7.12 -3.00 -8.30
N VAL A 233 -7.00 -4.25 -8.74
CA VAL A 233 -5.84 -4.77 -9.49
C VAL A 233 -5.61 -4.00 -10.79
N ARG A 234 -6.66 -3.71 -11.56
CA ARG A 234 -6.52 -2.95 -12.82
C ARG A 234 -6.03 -1.52 -12.60
N SER A 235 -6.43 -0.88 -11.50
CA SER A 235 -6.16 0.52 -11.21
C SER A 235 -5.00 0.73 -10.23
N SER A 236 -4.15 -0.28 -10.03
CA SER A 236 -2.99 -0.23 -9.14
C SER A 236 -1.88 -1.15 -9.63
N PRO A 237 -0.69 -1.10 -9.01
CA PRO A 237 0.41 -2.03 -9.32
C PRO A 237 0.17 -3.47 -8.86
N ILE A 238 -0.82 -3.71 -7.99
CA ILE A 238 -1.13 -5.04 -7.46
C ILE A 238 -1.50 -5.96 -8.62
N GLY A 239 -0.85 -7.13 -8.72
CA GLY A 239 -1.14 -8.08 -9.80
C GLY A 239 -2.31 -9.00 -9.49
N GLU A 240 -2.44 -9.42 -8.24
CA GLU A 240 -3.54 -10.30 -7.83
C GLU A 240 -3.89 -10.19 -6.35
N ILE A 241 -5.17 -10.44 -6.04
CA ILE A 241 -5.72 -10.51 -4.69
C ILE A 241 -6.57 -11.78 -4.61
N HIS A 242 -6.34 -12.57 -3.57
CA HIS A 242 -7.06 -13.81 -3.29
C HIS A 242 -7.58 -13.81 -1.86
N VAL A 243 -8.81 -14.28 -1.67
CA VAL A 243 -9.39 -14.53 -0.35
C VAL A 243 -9.74 -15.99 -0.29
N ALA A 244 -9.20 -16.70 0.69
CA ALA A 244 -9.45 -18.12 0.84
C ALA A 244 -9.62 -18.52 2.31
N THR A 245 -10.40 -19.56 2.54
CA THR A 245 -10.57 -20.18 3.85
C THR A 245 -9.26 -20.83 4.32
N GLN A 246 -9.10 -21.08 5.62
CA GLN A 246 -7.99 -21.90 6.13
C GLN A 246 -7.96 -23.31 5.53
N GLY A 247 -9.11 -23.85 5.11
CA GLY A 247 -9.23 -25.15 4.45
C GLY A 247 -8.78 -25.17 2.99
N GLY A 248 -8.44 -24.01 2.41
CA GLY A 248 -7.99 -23.92 1.02
C GLY A 248 -9.12 -23.82 -0.02
N ASP A 249 -10.29 -23.34 0.37
CA ASP A 249 -11.32 -22.93 -0.59
C ASP A 249 -11.18 -21.44 -0.94
N VAL A 250 -11.06 -21.12 -2.23
CA VAL A 250 -11.01 -19.73 -2.73
C VAL A 250 -12.42 -19.15 -2.73
N LEU A 251 -12.64 -18.16 -1.86
CA LEU A 251 -13.92 -17.46 -1.71
C LEU A 251 -14.08 -16.36 -2.76
N HIS A 252 -13.04 -15.52 -2.89
CA HIS A 252 -13.00 -14.35 -3.78
C HIS A 252 -11.64 -14.22 -4.45
N THR A 253 -11.61 -13.66 -5.65
CA THR A 253 -10.37 -13.42 -6.40
C THR A 253 -10.48 -12.27 -7.39
N SER A 254 -9.37 -11.57 -7.60
CA SER A 254 -9.19 -10.61 -8.68
C SER A 254 -8.90 -11.27 -10.04
N LEU A 255 -8.74 -12.59 -10.13
CA LEU A 255 -8.50 -13.22 -11.42
C LEU A 255 -9.78 -13.23 -12.28
N PRO A 256 -9.68 -13.19 -13.62
CA PRO A 256 -10.83 -13.34 -14.51
C PRO A 256 -11.54 -14.69 -14.36
N SER A 257 -10.75 -15.74 -14.08
CA SER A 257 -11.22 -17.10 -13.86
C SER A 257 -10.86 -17.52 -12.44
N ARG A 258 -11.84 -18.05 -11.71
CA ARG A 258 -11.61 -18.55 -10.35
C ARG A 258 -10.73 -19.81 -10.40
N PRO A 259 -9.67 -19.90 -9.59
CA PRO A 259 -8.92 -21.15 -9.42
C PRO A 259 -9.83 -22.29 -9.01
N ALA A 260 -9.53 -23.52 -9.46
CA ALA A 260 -10.36 -24.67 -9.17
C ALA A 260 -10.23 -25.11 -7.70
N ALA A 261 -9.06 -24.91 -7.08
CA ALA A 261 -8.81 -25.12 -5.66
C ALA A 261 -7.80 -24.09 -5.12
N ALA A 262 -7.77 -23.80 -3.80
CA ALA A 262 -6.72 -22.92 -3.30
C ALA A 262 -5.34 -23.59 -3.27
N ALA A 263 -5.25 -24.91 -3.45
CA ALA A 263 -3.97 -25.58 -3.73
C ALA A 263 -3.28 -25.02 -4.99
N ASP A 264 -4.05 -24.37 -5.87
CA ASP A 264 -3.56 -23.70 -7.07
C ASP A 264 -3.09 -22.26 -6.78
N LEU A 265 -3.30 -21.73 -5.57
CA LEU A 265 -2.79 -20.42 -5.17
C LEU A 265 -1.28 -20.47 -4.94
N PRO A 266 -0.56 -19.38 -5.23
CA PRO A 266 0.81 -19.21 -4.79
C PRO A 266 0.94 -19.45 -3.28
N HIS A 267 1.92 -20.26 -2.88
CA HIS A 267 2.19 -20.54 -1.47
C HIS A 267 1.01 -21.14 -0.68
N ALA A 268 0.11 -21.88 -1.33
CA ALA A 268 -1.08 -22.51 -0.73
C ALA A 268 -0.83 -23.42 0.49
N ALA A 269 0.41 -23.87 0.71
CA ALA A 269 0.80 -24.67 1.88
C ALA A 269 1.03 -23.83 3.15
N ASP A 270 1.33 -22.54 3.00
CA ASP A 270 1.64 -21.63 4.11
C ASP A 270 0.42 -21.13 4.91
N PRO A 271 -0.80 -20.99 4.36
CA PRO A 271 -2.01 -20.68 5.11
C PRO A 271 -2.32 -21.60 6.28
N GLY A 272 -1.88 -22.86 6.28
CA GLY A 272 -1.96 -23.75 7.45
C GLY A 272 -1.15 -23.24 8.67
N ARG A 273 -0.27 -22.26 8.47
CA ARG A 273 0.47 -21.55 9.52
C ARG A 273 -0.27 -20.31 10.02
N ILE A 274 -1.28 -19.83 9.28
CA ILE A 274 -2.04 -18.62 9.57
C ILE A 274 -3.32 -19.00 10.33
N GLY A 275 -3.34 -18.70 11.64
CA GLY A 275 -4.53 -18.84 12.49
C GLY A 275 -4.56 -20.02 13.46
N HIS A 276 -3.38 -20.47 13.93
CA HIS A 276 -3.25 -21.33 15.11
C HIS A 276 -2.59 -20.60 16.31
N ASP A 277 -2.94 -19.33 16.53
CA ASP A 277 -2.72 -18.52 17.76
C ASP A 277 -1.59 -17.46 17.80
N THR A 278 -0.74 -17.24 16.79
CA THR A 278 0.24 -16.12 16.85
C THR A 278 0.57 -15.44 15.52
N THR A 279 0.67 -16.19 14.42
CA THR A 279 1.08 -15.63 13.13
C THR A 279 -0.10 -15.04 12.37
N ARG A 280 -0.17 -13.70 12.31
CA ARG A 280 -1.17 -12.95 11.53
C ARG A 280 -0.73 -12.59 10.12
N VAL A 281 0.57 -12.63 9.85
CA VAL A 281 1.17 -12.19 8.60
C VAL A 281 2.25 -13.18 8.17
N VAL A 282 2.28 -13.52 6.89
CA VAL A 282 3.35 -14.28 6.25
C VAL A 282 3.84 -13.51 5.03
N GLU A 283 5.09 -13.09 5.07
CA GLU A 283 5.79 -12.53 3.92
C GLU A 283 6.51 -13.66 3.18
N HIS A 284 6.26 -13.79 1.88
CA HIS A 284 6.94 -14.77 1.03
C HIS A 284 8.13 -14.09 0.34
N PRO A 285 9.25 -14.78 0.11
CA PRO A 285 10.40 -14.19 -0.59
C PRO A 285 10.04 -13.80 -2.03
N VAL A 286 10.69 -12.78 -2.58
CA VAL A 286 10.64 -12.50 -4.02
C VAL A 286 11.15 -13.72 -4.79
N ALA A 287 10.29 -14.33 -5.60
CA ALA A 287 10.61 -15.58 -6.29
C ALA A 287 9.97 -15.66 -7.68
N GLU A 288 10.55 -16.51 -8.52
CA GLU A 288 9.96 -16.85 -9.81
C GLU A 288 8.71 -17.71 -9.61
N ARG A 289 7.59 -17.31 -10.22
CA ARG A 289 6.34 -18.05 -10.20
C ARG A 289 6.40 -19.18 -11.21
N ALA A 290 6.21 -20.41 -10.74
CA ALA A 290 6.33 -21.62 -11.56
C ALA A 290 5.40 -21.65 -12.79
N ALA A 291 4.25 -20.98 -12.72
CA ALA A 291 3.25 -20.99 -13.79
C ALA A 291 3.71 -20.23 -15.06
N ASP A 292 4.47 -19.14 -14.91
CA ASP A 292 4.78 -18.21 -15.99
C ASP A 292 6.23 -17.71 -16.03
N GLY A 293 7.06 -18.06 -15.05
CA GLY A 293 8.46 -17.64 -14.97
C GLY A 293 8.65 -16.15 -14.63
N ALA A 294 7.57 -15.44 -14.30
CA ALA A 294 7.61 -14.06 -13.85
C ALA A 294 8.06 -13.99 -12.38
N ILE A 295 8.66 -12.88 -11.98
CA ILE A 295 9.12 -12.68 -10.59
C ILE A 295 7.98 -12.04 -9.81
N TRP A 296 7.69 -12.55 -8.63
CA TRP A 296 6.58 -12.09 -7.79
C TRP A 296 7.00 -11.95 -6.33
N LYS A 297 6.36 -11.01 -5.64
CA LYS A 297 6.29 -10.94 -4.19
C LYS A 297 4.87 -11.29 -3.76
N TYR A 298 4.74 -12.03 -2.66
CA TYR A 298 3.44 -12.32 -2.04
C TYR A 298 3.46 -11.97 -0.55
N VAL A 299 2.33 -11.49 -0.05
CA VAL A 299 2.05 -11.35 1.38
C VAL A 299 0.69 -11.96 1.66
N SER A 300 0.60 -12.73 2.73
CA SER A 300 -0.63 -13.34 3.22
C SER A 300 -0.95 -12.84 4.63
N VAL A 301 -2.18 -12.37 4.86
CA VAL A 301 -2.65 -11.85 6.16
C VAL A 301 -3.90 -12.61 6.62
N ALA A 302 -3.97 -12.94 7.90
CA ALA A 302 -5.18 -13.48 8.53
C ALA A 302 -6.28 -12.41 8.55
N ALA A 303 -7.48 -12.75 8.11
CA ALA A 303 -8.62 -11.85 8.34
C ALA A 303 -9.00 -11.85 9.83
N ALA A 304 -9.40 -10.70 10.34
CA ALA A 304 -9.73 -10.54 11.75
C ALA A 304 -11.11 -11.14 12.14
N ASP A 305 -11.98 -11.37 11.16
CA ASP A 305 -13.40 -11.66 11.36
C ASP A 305 -13.76 -13.14 11.27
N THR A 306 -13.03 -13.90 10.46
CA THR A 306 -13.31 -15.31 10.15
C THR A 306 -12.01 -16.07 9.87
N PRO A 307 -11.98 -17.41 9.99
CA PRO A 307 -10.80 -18.23 9.72
C PRO A 307 -10.51 -18.30 8.21
N ARG A 308 -10.08 -17.17 7.66
CA ARG A 308 -9.68 -16.98 6.27
C ARG A 308 -8.42 -16.13 6.21
N PHE A 309 -7.76 -16.15 5.06
CA PHE A 309 -6.63 -15.29 4.78
C PHE A 309 -6.86 -14.52 3.49
N VAL A 310 -6.19 -13.38 3.39
CA VAL A 310 -6.08 -12.57 2.18
C VAL A 310 -4.64 -12.61 1.72
N GLN A 311 -4.43 -12.96 0.46
CA GLN A 311 -3.12 -12.93 -0.18
C GLN A 311 -3.11 -11.84 -1.25
N VAL A 312 -2.06 -11.03 -1.24
CA VAL A 312 -1.78 -10.00 -2.25
C VAL A 312 -0.48 -10.37 -2.96
N GLY A 313 -0.53 -10.40 -4.29
CA GLY A 313 0.60 -10.67 -5.17
C GLY A 313 0.98 -9.44 -5.98
N LEU A 314 2.29 -9.16 -6.04
CA LEU A 314 2.86 -8.08 -6.82
C LEU A 314 3.86 -8.62 -7.85
N PRO A 315 3.67 -8.36 -9.16
CA PRO A 315 4.65 -8.69 -10.17
C PRO A 315 5.85 -7.74 -10.04
N ILE A 316 7.05 -8.31 -10.07
CA ILE A 316 8.30 -7.58 -9.93
C ILE A 316 8.98 -7.54 -11.30
N ALA A 317 9.13 -6.32 -11.85
CA ALA A 317 9.89 -6.13 -13.09
C ALA A 317 11.36 -6.50 -12.90
N ASP A 318 12.02 -7.04 -13.93
CA ASP A 318 13.45 -7.36 -13.89
C ASP A 318 14.34 -6.13 -13.60
N SER A 319 13.87 -4.94 -13.98
CA SER A 319 14.52 -3.66 -13.70
C SER A 319 14.29 -3.12 -12.28
N SER A 320 13.47 -3.80 -11.46
CA SER A 320 13.21 -3.37 -10.09
C SER A 320 14.39 -3.72 -9.17
N PRO A 321 14.79 -2.85 -8.24
CA PRO A 321 15.86 -3.14 -7.27
C PRO A 321 15.54 -4.30 -6.32
N VAL A 322 14.28 -4.74 -6.23
CA VAL A 322 13.90 -5.97 -5.51
C VAL A 322 14.10 -7.25 -6.35
N SER A 323 14.30 -7.14 -7.66
CA SER A 323 14.40 -8.30 -8.53
C SER A 323 15.72 -9.06 -8.32
N PRO A 324 15.73 -10.40 -8.21
CA PRO A 324 16.95 -11.18 -8.30
C PRO A 324 17.67 -11.05 -9.65
N ARG A 325 17.00 -10.53 -10.68
CA ARG A 325 17.57 -10.27 -12.01
C ARG A 325 18.03 -8.81 -12.19
N PHE A 326 17.91 -7.97 -11.15
CA PHE A 326 18.33 -6.57 -11.20
C PHE A 326 19.82 -6.44 -11.57
N GLY A 327 20.11 -5.64 -12.59
CA GLY A 327 21.48 -5.45 -13.09
C GLY A 327 22.07 -6.62 -13.89
N ALA A 328 21.33 -7.72 -14.08
CA ALA A 328 21.77 -8.80 -14.96
C ALA A 328 21.74 -8.35 -16.44
N LYS A 329 22.73 -8.78 -17.24
CA LYS A 329 22.67 -8.60 -18.70
C LYS A 329 21.50 -9.44 -19.23
N LEU A 330 20.47 -8.78 -19.79
CA LEU A 330 19.49 -9.47 -20.61
C LEU A 330 20.22 -10.18 -21.76
N PRO A 331 19.95 -11.47 -22.04
CA PRO A 331 20.48 -12.12 -23.22
C PRO A 331 19.99 -11.33 -24.46
N GLY A 332 20.94 -10.86 -25.26
CA GLY A 332 20.66 -10.10 -26.49
C GLY A 332 20.15 -10.96 -27.63
#